data_AF-Q13D18-F1
#
_entry.id   AF-Q13D18-F1
#
_cell.length_a   1.000
_cell.length_b   1.000
_cell.length_c   1.000
_cell.angle_alpha   90.00
_cell.angle_beta   90.00
_cell.angle_gamma   90.00
#
_symmetry.space_group_name_H-M   'P 1'
#
loop_
_entity.id
_entity.type
_entity.pdbx_description
1 polymer ?
#
loop_
_entity_poly.entity_id
_entity_poly.type
_entity_poly.pdbx_seq_one_letter_code
_entity_poly.pdbx_strand_id
1 'polypeptide(L)'
;MNILHMAGAAFRALTARKQAPSLYDLCDPVFLGRKRGNPHIAKFYKTALGNPALRPLLRKAGLSELEQPVRFRAVRDALIAARDDTDPDWAAIGRPVAELLDSVKLQHPRPRPWVAPAQMPRLSDIDSAIRAASENLLQSWERNGFIPTYAAFNLIGDPDFGGRELLAALTGLNARSYKNSTLLFNLARVFIARSPVAGLINPPWRGIAEPMWAPVQIRHRSAYYDAFYIEALLSFIDTGLGTPEDVRTARRIIADMVEFCIQISREHVRSADGEGFDVITALAPPPHPRFSRFFTKIKQKLGFGVYVPDCDTTACAISAATQANSTDPILDQPLIDFYAGYQVRAGANEPLVTVPLNDAIDYDGGIVTWIDSLAGERPFGNDLDPTLNLDVLEVSFRNCARWKIVETPSRLETVRRIVEFHRRLVASGAFADPKSHVYYLPELYCAYFGRCYVAFRALDEATKRAIDPDRTFEFIRERVLAYVQDELVAKEMNVFDAALALIALGHLGGELAHFTPALHCILNHLGEGGRRGPFKAYEWNKMKTPTRILVGGPEVTSAFVLMGLALARKAILQRPHNG
;
A
#
# COMPACT_ATOMS: atom_id res chain seq x y z
N MET A 1 22.07 -2.60 1.05
CA MET A 1 22.47 -1.90 -0.19
C MET A 1 23.98 -1.81 -0.24
N ASN A 2 24.61 -2.11 -1.38
CA ASN A 2 26.07 -2.11 -1.53
C ASN A 2 26.61 -0.68 -1.74
N ILE A 3 27.46 -0.20 -0.84
CA ILE A 3 28.03 1.16 -0.87
C ILE A 3 28.80 1.43 -2.17
N LEU A 4 29.55 0.44 -2.67
CA LEU A 4 30.32 0.57 -3.91
C LEU A 4 29.43 0.73 -5.13
N HIS A 5 28.30 0.00 -5.16
CA HIS A 5 27.31 0.14 -6.22
C HIS A 5 26.73 1.56 -6.25
N MET A 6 26.35 2.07 -5.08
CA MET A 6 25.79 3.41 -4.93
C MET A 6 26.77 4.51 -5.31
N ALA A 7 28.03 4.40 -4.87
CA ALA A 7 29.09 5.34 -5.25
C ALA A 7 29.33 5.32 -6.76
N GLY A 8 29.36 4.13 -7.38
CA GLY A 8 29.49 3.99 -8.84
C GLY A 8 28.31 4.58 -9.60
N ALA A 9 27.07 4.38 -9.13
CA ALA A 9 25.87 4.97 -9.74
C ALA A 9 25.88 6.50 -9.64
N ALA A 10 26.25 7.04 -8.47
CA ALA A 10 26.40 8.48 -8.27
C ALA A 10 27.49 9.09 -9.16
N PHE A 11 28.65 8.44 -9.27
CA PHE A 11 29.73 8.87 -10.15
C PHE A 11 29.25 8.94 -11.61
N ARG A 12 28.59 7.89 -12.12
CA ARG A 12 28.05 7.87 -13.49
C ARG A 12 27.01 8.96 -13.72
N ALA A 13 26.10 9.17 -12.77
CA ALA A 13 25.10 10.24 -12.83
C ALA A 13 25.74 11.65 -12.91
N LEU A 14 26.71 11.92 -12.05
CA LEU A 14 27.33 13.26 -11.95
C LEU A 14 28.30 13.55 -13.12
N THR A 15 28.97 12.52 -13.65
CA THR A 15 29.96 12.65 -14.72
C THR A 15 29.40 12.48 -16.13
N ALA A 16 28.12 12.11 -16.27
CA ALA A 16 27.43 12.06 -17.56
C ALA A 16 27.63 13.37 -18.36
N ARG A 17 27.58 13.29 -19.70
CA ARG A 17 27.57 14.47 -20.58
C ARG A 17 26.13 14.79 -20.95
N LYS A 18 25.77 16.07 -20.95
CA LYS A 18 24.46 16.51 -21.45
C LYS A 18 24.50 16.48 -22.97
N GLN A 19 23.69 15.62 -23.59
CA GLN A 19 23.65 15.44 -25.05
C GLN A 19 22.36 15.99 -25.67
N ALA A 20 21.27 16.06 -24.91
CA ALA A 20 19.95 16.49 -25.37
C ALA A 20 19.24 17.37 -24.32
N PRO A 21 18.09 17.98 -24.62
CA PRO A 21 17.33 18.78 -23.66
C PRO A 21 16.94 17.97 -22.42
N SER A 22 17.12 18.57 -21.25
CA SER A 22 16.81 18.01 -19.93
C SER A 22 15.48 18.51 -19.39
N LEU A 23 15.02 17.90 -18.28
CA LEU A 23 13.84 18.35 -17.53
C LEU A 23 13.89 19.85 -17.22
N TYR A 24 15.07 20.38 -16.89
CA TYR A 24 15.22 21.79 -16.51
C TYR A 24 15.15 22.73 -17.71
N ASP A 25 15.57 22.29 -18.91
CA ASP A 25 15.44 23.09 -20.12
C ASP A 25 13.97 23.27 -20.54
N LEU A 26 13.12 22.26 -20.24
CA LEU A 26 11.67 22.35 -20.41
C LEU A 26 11.02 23.21 -19.32
N CYS A 27 11.31 22.90 -18.06
CA CYS A 27 10.54 23.39 -16.93
C CYS A 27 10.99 24.76 -16.41
N ASP A 28 12.28 25.12 -16.47
CA ASP A 28 12.76 26.41 -15.95
C ASP A 28 12.12 27.61 -16.66
N PRO A 29 12.03 27.66 -18.01
CA PRO A 29 11.39 28.78 -18.72
C PRO A 29 9.89 28.92 -18.43
N VAL A 30 9.24 27.84 -18.00
CA VAL A 30 7.82 27.83 -17.64
C VAL A 30 7.65 28.21 -16.17
N PHE A 31 8.38 27.62 -15.25
CA PHE A 31 8.05 27.73 -13.82
C PHE A 31 8.90 28.73 -13.05
N LEU A 32 10.04 29.21 -13.58
CA LEU A 32 10.86 30.22 -12.91
C LEU A 32 10.51 31.64 -13.39
N GLY A 33 10.26 32.55 -12.45
CA GLY A 33 10.17 34.00 -12.71
C GLY A 33 8.83 34.55 -13.22
N ARG A 34 7.83 33.72 -13.56
CA ARG A 34 6.51 34.17 -14.03
C ARG A 34 5.42 33.97 -12.96
N LYS A 35 4.50 34.95 -12.83
CA LYS A 35 3.42 35.00 -11.82
C LYS A 35 2.00 34.88 -12.42
N ARG A 36 1.83 34.17 -13.53
CA ARG A 36 0.50 33.96 -14.16
C ARG A 36 0.00 32.54 -13.88
N GLY A 37 -1.32 32.38 -13.85
CA GLY A 37 -1.98 31.09 -13.66
C GLY A 37 -1.97 30.56 -12.24
N ASN A 38 -2.29 29.27 -12.10
CA ASN A 38 -2.28 28.56 -10.83
C ASN A 38 -0.83 28.38 -10.33
N PRO A 39 -0.49 28.88 -9.12
CA PRO A 39 0.89 28.86 -8.63
C PRO A 39 1.36 27.46 -8.17
N HIS A 40 0.45 26.49 -8.04
CA HIS A 40 0.75 25.18 -7.46
C HIS A 40 1.81 24.43 -8.25
N ILE A 41 1.66 24.28 -9.56
CA ILE A 41 2.58 23.49 -10.40
C ILE A 41 4.00 24.05 -10.35
N ALA A 42 4.16 25.38 -10.39
CA ALA A 42 5.46 26.03 -10.30
C ALA A 42 6.11 25.85 -8.90
N LYS A 43 5.29 25.95 -7.84
CA LYS A 43 5.72 25.73 -6.46
C LYS A 43 6.12 24.28 -6.20
N PHE A 44 5.36 23.33 -6.73
CA PHE A 44 5.68 21.92 -6.70
C PHE A 44 6.99 21.66 -7.43
N TYR A 45 7.13 22.15 -8.66
CA TYR A 45 8.38 22.02 -9.44
C TYR A 45 9.58 22.53 -8.64
N LYS A 46 9.53 23.76 -8.12
CA LYS A 46 10.64 24.34 -7.33
C LYS A 46 10.99 23.52 -6.10
N THR A 47 9.99 22.95 -5.43
CA THR A 47 10.17 22.26 -4.15
C THR A 47 10.62 20.80 -4.34
N ALA A 48 10.03 20.09 -5.30
CA ALA A 48 10.24 18.66 -5.50
C ALA A 48 11.32 18.37 -6.55
N LEU A 49 11.25 18.98 -7.74
CA LEU A 49 12.08 18.59 -8.89
C LEU A 49 13.26 19.54 -9.14
N GLY A 50 13.08 20.82 -8.85
CA GLY A 50 14.09 21.87 -8.86
C GLY A 50 14.92 21.94 -7.58
N ASN A 51 14.80 20.94 -6.68
CA ASN A 51 15.49 20.97 -5.40
C ASN A 51 17.02 20.85 -5.57
N PRO A 52 17.82 21.48 -4.69
CA PRO A 52 19.28 21.52 -4.83
C PRO A 52 19.99 20.16 -4.82
N ALA A 53 19.40 19.11 -4.23
CA ALA A 53 20.01 17.79 -4.17
C ALA A 53 19.76 16.99 -5.47
N LEU A 54 18.55 17.09 -6.05
CA LEU A 54 18.19 16.36 -7.27
C LEU A 54 18.72 17.04 -8.54
N ARG A 55 18.77 18.37 -8.56
CA ARG A 55 19.15 19.15 -9.75
C ARG A 55 20.53 18.78 -10.32
N PRO A 56 21.60 18.63 -9.53
CA PRO A 56 22.90 18.20 -10.05
C PRO A 56 22.88 16.83 -10.73
N LEU A 57 22.00 15.92 -10.29
CA LEU A 57 21.86 14.57 -10.83
C LEU A 57 21.11 14.60 -12.17
N LEU A 58 19.99 15.34 -12.24
CA LEU A 58 19.12 15.33 -13.43
C LEU A 58 19.50 16.37 -14.49
N ARG A 59 20.32 17.38 -14.19
CA ARG A 59 20.63 18.47 -15.16
C ARG A 59 21.30 18.01 -16.44
N LYS A 60 21.87 16.80 -16.43
CA LYS A 60 22.53 16.19 -17.57
C LYS A 60 21.75 15.02 -18.17
N ALA A 61 20.63 14.63 -17.54
CA ALA A 61 19.71 13.64 -18.08
C ALA A 61 18.89 14.31 -19.19
N GLY A 62 19.32 14.13 -20.44
CA GLY A 62 18.64 14.65 -21.62
C GLY A 62 17.87 13.55 -22.35
N LEU A 63 16.81 13.94 -23.09
CA LEU A 63 16.03 13.04 -23.95
C LEU A 63 16.20 13.46 -25.42
N SER A 64 16.69 12.56 -26.27
CA SER A 64 16.93 12.84 -27.69
C SER A 64 15.64 13.14 -28.47
N GLU A 65 14.50 12.59 -28.07
CA GLU A 65 13.20 12.88 -28.66
C GLU A 65 12.85 14.37 -28.58
N LEU A 66 13.37 15.07 -27.57
CA LEU A 66 13.13 16.49 -27.36
C LEU A 66 14.07 17.39 -28.18
N GLU A 67 15.02 16.83 -28.94
CA GLU A 67 15.75 17.59 -29.97
C GLU A 67 14.83 17.97 -31.13
N GLN A 68 13.75 17.20 -31.35
CA GLN A 68 12.72 17.52 -32.33
C GLN A 68 11.92 18.74 -31.84
N PRO A 69 11.96 19.89 -32.57
CA PRO A 69 11.32 21.12 -32.09
C PRO A 69 9.82 20.99 -31.88
N VAL A 70 9.15 20.14 -32.66
CA VAL A 70 7.70 19.89 -32.53
C VAL A 70 7.39 19.19 -31.20
N ARG A 71 8.12 18.12 -30.85
CA ARG A 71 7.92 17.40 -29.59
C ARG A 71 8.28 18.25 -28.37
N PHE A 72 9.39 18.99 -28.44
CA PHE A 72 9.79 19.92 -27.37
C PHE A 72 8.70 20.97 -27.12
N ARG A 73 8.16 21.58 -28.18
CA ARG A 73 7.08 22.58 -28.07
C ARG A 73 5.81 21.96 -27.50
N ALA A 74 5.38 20.80 -27.97
CA ALA A 74 4.18 20.13 -27.48
C ALA A 74 4.21 19.89 -25.96
N VAL A 75 5.32 19.35 -25.43
CA VAL A 75 5.48 19.15 -23.97
C VAL A 75 5.48 20.49 -23.24
N ARG A 76 6.21 21.49 -23.75
CA ARG A 76 6.28 22.82 -23.11
C ARG A 76 4.92 23.52 -23.08
N ASP A 77 4.17 23.45 -24.16
CA ASP A 77 2.87 24.09 -24.30
C ASP A 77 1.84 23.40 -23.37
N ALA A 78 1.91 22.07 -23.22
CA ALA A 78 1.14 21.36 -22.20
C ALA A 78 1.46 21.80 -20.77
N LEU A 79 2.74 22.02 -20.43
CA LEU A 79 3.14 22.56 -19.11
C LEU A 79 2.65 24.00 -18.89
N ILE A 80 2.59 24.81 -19.95
CA ILE A 80 2.03 26.16 -19.92
C ILE A 80 0.53 26.10 -19.66
N ALA A 81 -0.21 25.28 -20.42
CA ALA A 81 -1.66 25.08 -20.25
C ALA A 81 -2.00 24.60 -18.83
N ALA A 82 -1.26 23.60 -18.31
CA ALA A 82 -1.43 23.13 -16.94
C ALA A 82 -1.24 24.23 -15.88
N ARG A 83 -0.38 25.22 -16.15
CA ARG A 83 -0.15 26.39 -15.29
C ARG A 83 -1.21 27.46 -15.48
N ASP A 84 -1.49 27.86 -16.71
CA ASP A 84 -2.18 29.12 -17.04
C ASP A 84 -3.69 28.96 -17.20
N ASP A 85 -4.16 27.84 -17.75
CA ASP A 85 -5.57 27.69 -18.10
C ASP A 85 -6.41 27.63 -16.82
N THR A 86 -7.56 28.30 -16.83
CA THR A 86 -8.51 28.25 -15.71
C THR A 86 -9.10 26.86 -15.59
N ASP A 87 -9.52 26.29 -16.72
CA ASP A 87 -10.13 24.96 -16.88
C ASP A 87 -9.29 24.12 -17.86
N PRO A 88 -8.19 23.51 -17.39
CA PRO A 88 -7.24 22.83 -18.29
C PRO A 88 -7.85 21.54 -18.88
N ASP A 89 -7.66 21.32 -20.19
CA ASP A 89 -7.90 20.02 -20.81
C ASP A 89 -6.78 19.05 -20.44
N TRP A 90 -7.02 18.27 -19.39
CA TRP A 90 -6.04 17.32 -18.86
C TRP A 90 -5.70 16.17 -19.80
N ALA A 91 -6.60 15.80 -20.72
CA ALA A 91 -6.31 14.79 -21.72
C ALA A 91 -5.34 15.33 -22.78
N ALA A 92 -5.56 16.56 -23.25
CA ALA A 92 -4.64 17.24 -24.17
C ALA A 92 -3.28 17.53 -23.52
N ILE A 93 -3.28 17.99 -22.27
CA ILE A 93 -2.06 18.27 -21.48
C ILE A 93 -1.25 16.99 -21.24
N GLY A 94 -1.91 15.89 -20.90
CA GLY A 94 -1.24 14.64 -20.57
C GLY A 94 -0.62 13.95 -21.79
N ARG A 95 -1.23 14.08 -22.97
CA ARG A 95 -0.87 13.33 -24.19
C ARG A 95 0.62 13.40 -24.58
N PRO A 96 1.27 14.58 -24.70
CA PRO A 96 2.68 14.63 -25.05
C PRO A 96 3.61 14.02 -23.98
N VAL A 97 3.18 13.94 -22.72
CA VAL A 97 3.92 13.27 -21.66
C VAL A 97 3.67 11.76 -21.67
N ALA A 98 2.43 11.33 -21.98
CA ALA A 98 2.06 9.93 -22.14
C ALA A 98 2.88 9.26 -23.26
N GLU A 99 3.02 9.92 -24.41
CA GLU A 99 3.85 9.44 -25.53
C GLU A 99 5.32 9.23 -25.15
N LEU A 100 5.86 10.09 -24.28
CA LEU A 100 7.22 9.92 -23.74
C LEU A 100 7.28 8.77 -22.72
N LEU A 101 6.24 8.63 -21.90
CA LEU A 101 6.17 7.60 -20.88
C LEU A 101 6.07 6.19 -21.48
N ASP A 102 5.38 6.02 -22.60
CA ASP A 102 5.30 4.74 -23.32
C ASP A 102 6.66 4.26 -23.87
N SER A 103 7.66 5.14 -23.93
CA SER A 103 9.05 4.77 -24.25
C SER A 103 9.82 4.18 -23.05
N VAL A 104 9.31 4.33 -21.83
CA VAL A 104 9.96 3.88 -20.60
C VAL A 104 9.74 2.36 -20.43
N LYS A 105 10.84 1.61 -20.33
CA LYS A 105 10.81 0.17 -20.13
C LYS A 105 11.29 -0.16 -18.71
N LEU A 106 10.34 -0.29 -17.79
CA LEU A 106 10.58 -0.83 -16.44
C LEU A 106 9.95 -2.21 -16.34
N GLN A 107 10.43 -3.01 -15.39
CA GLN A 107 9.90 -4.33 -15.12
C GLN A 107 9.84 -4.54 -13.61
N HIS A 108 8.81 -5.25 -13.15
CA HIS A 108 8.79 -5.76 -11.79
C HIS A 108 9.96 -6.73 -11.55
N PRO A 109 10.44 -6.85 -10.30
CA PRO A 109 11.40 -7.86 -9.94
C PRO A 109 10.95 -9.25 -10.39
N ARG A 110 11.91 -10.04 -10.91
CA ARG A 110 11.71 -11.46 -11.21
C ARG A 110 12.72 -12.24 -10.40
N PRO A 111 12.40 -12.56 -9.12
CA PRO A 111 13.32 -13.27 -8.27
C PRO A 111 13.68 -14.62 -8.89
N ARG A 112 14.92 -15.06 -8.68
CA ARG A 112 15.41 -16.32 -9.24
C ARG A 112 14.85 -17.49 -8.45
N PRO A 113 14.69 -18.67 -9.06
CA PRO A 113 14.41 -19.89 -8.33
C PRO A 113 15.41 -20.09 -7.19
N TRP A 114 14.91 -20.53 -6.04
CA TRP A 114 15.70 -20.76 -4.84
C TRP A 114 15.46 -22.18 -4.32
N VAL A 115 16.53 -22.87 -3.94
CA VAL A 115 16.43 -24.19 -3.32
C VAL A 115 16.60 -24.00 -1.82
N ALA A 116 15.50 -24.19 -1.08
CA ALA A 116 15.51 -24.04 0.36
C ALA A 116 16.27 -25.17 1.07
N PRO A 117 16.85 -24.91 2.25
CA PRO A 117 17.37 -25.97 3.10
C PRO A 117 16.25 -26.97 3.43
N ALA A 118 16.59 -28.27 3.43
CA ALA A 118 15.61 -29.32 3.76
C ALA A 118 15.22 -29.36 5.25
N GLN A 119 16.08 -28.82 6.13
CA GLN A 119 15.88 -28.87 7.57
C GLN A 119 15.09 -27.66 8.08
N MET A 120 14.02 -27.92 8.82
CA MET A 120 13.28 -26.89 9.57
C MET A 120 14.19 -26.21 10.61
N PRO A 121 14.19 -24.87 10.72
CA PRO A 121 14.86 -24.19 11.81
C PRO A 121 14.37 -24.63 13.18
N ARG A 122 15.21 -24.48 14.21
CA ARG A 122 14.85 -24.87 15.59
C ARG A 122 13.79 -23.92 16.12
N LEU A 123 12.86 -24.45 16.90
CA LEU A 123 11.82 -23.66 17.54
C LEU A 123 12.39 -22.53 18.42
N SER A 124 13.51 -22.76 19.10
CA SER A 124 14.19 -21.73 19.90
C SER A 124 14.68 -20.54 19.08
N ASP A 125 15.08 -20.76 17.82
CA ASP A 125 15.53 -19.69 16.93
C ASP A 125 14.33 -18.84 16.47
N ILE A 126 13.20 -19.50 16.19
CA ILE A 126 11.91 -18.86 15.88
C ILE A 126 11.44 -18.03 17.09
N ASP A 127 11.45 -18.61 18.29
CA ASP A 127 11.06 -17.93 19.54
C ASP A 127 11.93 -16.69 19.80
N SER A 128 13.23 -16.77 19.50
CA SER A 128 14.17 -15.65 19.65
C SER A 128 13.85 -14.51 18.66
N ALA A 129 13.53 -14.84 17.41
CA ALA A 129 13.14 -13.85 16.41
C ALA A 129 11.79 -13.20 16.74
N ILE A 130 10.82 -13.96 17.28
CA ILE A 130 9.55 -13.42 17.78
C ILE A 130 9.81 -12.40 18.88
N ARG A 131 10.64 -12.74 19.88
CA ARG A 131 11.01 -11.82 20.99
C ARG A 131 11.67 -10.54 20.47
N ALA A 132 12.61 -10.66 19.52
CA ALA A 132 13.29 -9.50 18.94
C ALA A 132 12.32 -8.57 18.18
N ALA A 133 11.37 -9.14 17.42
CA ALA A 133 10.35 -8.37 16.72
C ALA A 133 9.38 -7.69 17.70
N SER A 134 8.90 -8.40 18.72
CA SER A 134 8.01 -7.81 19.73
C SER A 134 8.71 -6.72 20.55
N GLU A 135 9.95 -6.94 20.98
CA GLU A 135 10.74 -5.95 21.72
C GLU A 135 10.93 -4.67 20.90
N ASN A 136 11.15 -4.79 19.59
CA ASN A 136 11.25 -3.64 18.70
C ASN A 136 9.97 -2.79 18.68
N LEU A 137 8.79 -3.43 18.63
CA LEU A 137 7.51 -2.73 18.65
C LEU A 137 7.25 -2.04 20.01
N LEU A 138 7.47 -2.77 21.11
CA LEU A 138 7.26 -2.27 22.47
C LEU A 138 8.19 -1.09 22.79
N GLN A 139 9.49 -1.20 22.47
CA GLN A 139 10.46 -0.12 22.65
C GLN A 139 10.18 1.07 21.74
N SER A 140 9.72 0.83 20.50
CA SER A 140 9.36 1.93 19.61
C SER A 140 8.18 2.72 20.17
N TRP A 141 7.17 2.04 20.74
CA TRP A 141 6.10 2.72 21.46
C TRP A 141 6.62 3.52 22.66
N GLU A 142 7.39 2.91 23.55
CA GLU A 142 7.92 3.56 24.75
C GLU A 142 8.69 4.85 24.41
N ARG A 143 9.54 4.78 23.38
CA ARG A 143 10.35 5.91 22.94
C ARG A 143 9.54 7.05 22.31
N ASN A 144 8.44 6.73 21.64
CA ASN A 144 7.79 7.66 20.71
C ASN A 144 6.35 8.04 21.10
N GLY A 145 5.68 7.25 21.94
CA GLY A 145 4.24 7.32 22.21
C GLY A 145 3.35 6.87 21.03
N PHE A 146 3.94 6.20 20.04
CA PHE A 146 3.28 5.54 18.89
C PHE A 146 4.31 4.68 18.14
N ILE A 147 3.85 3.74 17.31
CA ILE A 147 4.74 2.99 16.40
C ILE A 147 4.79 3.71 15.05
N PRO A 148 5.97 4.16 14.58
CA PRO A 148 6.07 4.97 13.37
C PRO A 148 6.01 4.16 12.09
N THR A 149 5.42 4.78 11.06
CA THR A 149 5.51 4.34 9.66
C THR A 149 6.14 5.45 8.82
N TYR A 150 6.73 5.07 7.70
CA TYR A 150 7.46 5.95 6.81
C TYR A 150 6.85 5.89 5.41
N ALA A 151 6.74 7.04 4.75
CA ALA A 151 6.38 7.12 3.33
C ALA A 151 7.49 7.79 2.53
N ALA A 152 7.72 7.35 1.30
CA ALA A 152 8.71 7.91 0.39
C ALA A 152 8.21 7.90 -1.05
N PHE A 153 8.43 9.00 -1.77
CA PHE A 153 8.18 9.03 -3.21
C PHE A 153 9.28 8.28 -3.95
N ASN A 154 8.91 7.27 -4.73
CA ASN A 154 9.83 6.60 -5.64
C ASN A 154 9.72 7.25 -7.03
N LEU A 155 10.71 8.08 -7.36
CA LEU A 155 10.70 8.85 -8.61
C LEU A 155 10.93 8.00 -9.86
N ILE A 156 11.31 6.72 -9.72
CA ILE A 156 11.33 5.79 -10.87
C ILE A 156 9.91 5.39 -11.30
N GLY A 157 8.92 5.56 -10.42
CA GLY A 157 7.53 5.21 -10.63
C GLY A 157 7.22 3.71 -10.60
N ASP A 158 5.95 3.37 -10.82
CA ASP A 158 5.47 1.99 -10.91
C ASP A 158 5.64 1.42 -12.32
N PRO A 159 6.20 0.21 -12.50
CA PRO A 159 6.40 -0.39 -13.82
C PRO A 159 5.15 -0.49 -14.70
N ASP A 160 3.95 -0.62 -14.12
CA ASP A 160 2.69 -0.78 -14.86
C ASP A 160 2.00 0.56 -15.16
N PHE A 161 2.57 1.68 -14.73
CA PHE A 161 2.00 3.00 -14.95
C PHE A 161 2.55 3.61 -16.25
N GLY A 162 1.87 3.39 -17.37
CA GLY A 162 2.22 3.89 -18.70
C GLY A 162 1.45 5.15 -19.11
N GLY A 163 1.46 5.47 -20.41
CA GLY A 163 0.77 6.63 -20.96
C GLY A 163 -0.75 6.57 -20.77
N ARG A 164 -1.36 5.39 -20.92
CA ARG A 164 -2.79 5.17 -20.65
C ARG A 164 -3.13 5.50 -19.20
N GLU A 165 -2.39 4.95 -18.24
CA GLU A 165 -2.59 5.15 -16.80
C GLU A 165 -2.40 6.63 -16.42
N LEU A 166 -1.42 7.31 -17.02
CA LEU A 166 -1.23 8.75 -16.83
C LEU A 166 -2.46 9.55 -17.28
N LEU A 167 -2.99 9.27 -18.47
CA LEU A 167 -4.17 9.96 -18.98
C LEU A 167 -5.39 9.69 -18.11
N ALA A 168 -5.64 8.42 -17.75
CA ALA A 168 -6.73 8.00 -16.87
C ALA A 168 -6.66 8.72 -15.52
N ALA A 169 -5.47 8.81 -14.90
CA ALA A 169 -5.29 9.55 -13.66
C ALA A 169 -5.54 11.05 -13.84
N LEU A 170 -4.99 11.69 -14.88
CA LEU A 170 -5.14 13.13 -15.09
C LEU A 170 -6.60 13.53 -15.37
N THR A 171 -7.39 12.69 -16.02
CA THR A 171 -8.81 12.94 -16.25
C THR A 171 -9.67 12.56 -15.05
N GLY A 172 -9.31 11.51 -14.31
CA GLY A 172 -10.09 10.93 -13.22
C GLY A 172 -9.91 11.55 -11.83
N LEU A 173 -8.73 12.11 -11.55
CA LEU A 173 -8.47 12.87 -10.32
C LEU A 173 -9.36 14.13 -10.29
N ASN A 174 -9.76 14.63 -9.11
CA ASN A 174 -10.52 15.89 -9.04
C ASN A 174 -9.64 17.09 -8.67
N ALA A 175 -8.63 16.92 -7.81
CA ALA A 175 -7.80 18.04 -7.37
C ALA A 175 -6.73 18.40 -8.41
N ARG A 176 -6.76 19.65 -8.90
CA ARG A 176 -5.72 20.21 -9.78
C ARG A 176 -4.31 20.10 -9.20
N SER A 177 -4.16 20.18 -7.87
CA SER A 177 -2.87 19.96 -7.21
C SER A 177 -2.34 18.54 -7.43
N TYR A 178 -3.20 17.53 -7.32
CA TYR A 178 -2.85 16.13 -7.52
C TYR A 178 -2.56 15.82 -8.99
N LYS A 179 -3.32 16.41 -9.92
CA LYS A 179 -3.04 16.34 -11.36
C LYS A 179 -1.67 16.93 -11.71
N ASN A 180 -1.36 18.11 -11.17
CA ASN A 180 -0.05 18.76 -11.35
C ASN A 180 1.11 17.88 -10.85
N SER A 181 0.97 17.29 -9.65
CA SER A 181 1.98 16.39 -9.08
C SER A 181 2.15 15.13 -9.93
N THR A 182 1.04 14.54 -10.39
CA THR A 182 1.01 13.35 -11.27
C THR A 182 1.70 13.62 -12.59
N LEU A 183 1.38 14.76 -13.24
CA LEU A 183 2.02 15.18 -14.49
C LEU A 183 3.53 15.38 -14.32
N LEU A 184 3.96 16.15 -13.31
CA LEU A 184 5.37 16.51 -13.16
C LEU A 184 6.24 15.35 -12.68
N PHE A 185 5.75 14.50 -11.78
CA PHE A 185 6.52 13.31 -11.38
C PHE A 185 6.67 12.33 -12.53
N ASN A 186 5.61 12.07 -13.31
CA ASN A 186 5.71 11.18 -14.48
C ASN A 186 6.58 11.78 -15.59
N LEU A 187 6.57 13.11 -15.79
CA LEU A 187 7.54 13.76 -16.67
C LEU A 187 8.97 13.53 -16.18
N ALA A 188 9.25 13.77 -14.89
CA ALA A 188 10.58 13.55 -14.31
C ALA A 188 11.03 12.08 -14.41
N ARG A 189 10.10 11.14 -14.23
CA ARG A 189 10.33 9.70 -14.38
C ARG A 189 10.93 9.35 -15.73
N VAL A 190 10.45 9.93 -16.83
CA VAL A 190 11.01 9.67 -18.18
C VAL A 190 12.51 10.01 -18.23
N PHE A 191 12.90 11.17 -17.69
CA PHE A 191 14.31 11.58 -17.64
C PHE A 191 15.14 10.68 -16.70
N ILE A 192 14.57 10.27 -15.57
CA ILE A 192 15.25 9.40 -14.61
C ILE A 192 15.50 8.04 -15.24
N ALA A 193 14.45 7.35 -15.70
CA ALA A 193 14.50 5.98 -16.19
C ALA A 193 15.43 5.80 -17.40
N ARG A 194 15.67 6.87 -18.16
CA ARG A 194 16.50 6.88 -19.38
C ARG A 194 17.88 7.50 -19.18
N SER A 195 18.31 7.65 -17.94
CA SER A 195 19.64 8.20 -17.62
C SER A 195 20.38 7.33 -16.60
N PRO A 196 21.71 7.51 -16.45
CA PRO A 196 22.47 6.81 -15.42
C PRO A 196 21.99 7.06 -13.99
N VAL A 197 21.15 8.09 -13.77
CA VAL A 197 20.53 8.39 -12.48
C VAL A 197 19.56 7.29 -12.04
N ALA A 198 18.98 6.52 -12.97
CA ALA A 198 18.08 5.41 -12.65
C ALA A 198 18.69 4.43 -11.63
N GLY A 199 19.95 4.04 -11.81
CA GLY A 199 20.63 3.12 -10.87
C GLY A 199 20.93 3.73 -9.49
N LEU A 200 20.79 5.05 -9.33
CA LEU A 200 20.88 5.76 -8.05
C LEU A 200 19.50 6.07 -7.45
N ILE A 201 18.40 5.92 -8.19
CA ILE A 201 17.04 6.14 -7.67
C ILE A 201 16.33 4.80 -7.43
N ASN A 202 16.68 3.78 -8.22
CA ASN A 202 16.12 2.44 -8.16
C ASN A 202 17.26 1.42 -8.32
N PRO A 203 17.95 1.02 -7.22
CA PRO A 203 19.07 0.12 -7.31
C PRO A 203 18.52 -1.31 -7.46
N PRO A 204 19.34 -2.32 -7.74
CA PRO A 204 18.87 -3.69 -7.65
C PRO A 204 18.63 -4.10 -6.18
N TRP A 205 17.55 -4.86 -5.93
CA TRP A 205 17.27 -5.51 -4.65
C TRP A 205 16.95 -7.00 -4.84
N ARG A 206 16.79 -7.71 -3.72
CA ARG A 206 16.41 -9.13 -3.66
C ARG A 206 14.95 -9.24 -3.24
N GLY A 207 14.27 -10.26 -3.73
CA GLY A 207 12.84 -10.46 -3.47
C GLY A 207 11.95 -9.52 -4.28
N ILE A 208 10.68 -9.45 -3.87
CA ILE A 208 9.63 -8.69 -4.54
C ILE A 208 9.50 -7.32 -3.88
N ALA A 209 9.22 -7.29 -2.57
CA ALA A 209 9.03 -6.05 -1.84
C ALA A 209 10.28 -5.15 -1.89
N GLU A 210 10.13 -3.94 -2.43
CA GLU A 210 11.20 -2.96 -2.53
C GLU A 210 11.68 -2.50 -1.13
N PRO A 211 12.97 -2.61 -0.81
CA PRO A 211 13.52 -2.03 0.40
C PRO A 211 13.28 -0.52 0.41
N MET A 212 12.83 0.04 1.52
CA MET A 212 12.68 1.48 1.62
C MET A 212 14.04 2.13 1.83
N TRP A 213 14.54 2.80 0.79
CA TRP A 213 15.75 3.58 0.86
C TRP A 213 15.54 4.86 0.04
N ALA A 214 15.10 5.93 0.70
CA ALA A 214 14.94 7.22 0.05
C ALA A 214 15.60 8.29 0.92
N PRO A 215 16.25 9.30 0.31
CA PRO A 215 16.88 10.39 1.07
C PRO A 215 15.85 11.19 1.88
N VAL A 216 14.57 11.11 1.51
CA VAL A 216 13.46 11.85 2.10
C VAL A 216 12.36 10.87 2.48
N GLN A 217 12.23 10.55 3.77
CA GLN A 217 11.18 9.69 4.32
C GLN A 217 10.29 10.48 5.28
N ILE A 218 8.98 10.37 5.08
CA ILE A 218 7.95 11.01 5.89
C ILE A 218 7.57 10.07 7.02
N ARG A 219 8.13 10.31 8.21
CA ARG A 219 7.67 9.66 9.43
C ARG A 219 6.28 10.17 9.82
N HIS A 220 5.35 9.26 10.11
CA HIS A 220 3.98 9.57 10.51
C HIS A 220 3.31 8.42 11.28
N ARG A 221 2.13 8.71 11.83
CA ARG A 221 1.15 7.76 12.42
C ARG A 221 -0.14 7.81 11.59
N SER A 222 -0.78 6.67 11.37
CA SER A 222 -2.10 6.58 10.73
C SER A 222 -2.95 5.51 11.43
N ALA A 223 -4.27 5.65 11.38
CA ALA A 223 -5.19 4.65 11.95
C ALA A 223 -5.05 3.30 11.23
N TYR A 224 -4.84 3.35 9.91
CA TYR A 224 -4.61 2.17 9.09
C TYR A 224 -3.46 1.32 9.63
N TYR A 225 -2.29 1.93 9.93
CA TYR A 225 -1.15 1.14 10.42
C TYR A 225 -1.34 0.65 11.86
N ASP A 226 -1.96 1.46 12.72
CA ASP A 226 -2.23 1.08 14.10
C ASP A 226 -3.14 -0.16 14.17
N ALA A 227 -4.10 -0.32 13.24
CA ALA A 227 -4.91 -1.52 13.12
C ALA A 227 -4.07 -2.80 12.94
N PHE A 228 -3.04 -2.76 12.09
CA PHE A 228 -2.13 -3.90 11.88
C PHE A 228 -1.15 -4.09 13.04
N TYR A 229 -0.72 -3.02 13.71
CA TYR A 229 0.11 -3.14 14.91
C TYR A 229 -0.66 -3.78 16.07
N ILE A 230 -1.97 -3.52 16.20
CA ILE A 230 -2.85 -4.22 17.13
C ILE A 230 -2.81 -5.73 16.87
N GLU A 231 -3.01 -6.16 15.62
CA GLU A 231 -2.98 -7.59 15.26
C GLU A 231 -1.64 -8.25 15.54
N ALA A 232 -0.53 -7.56 15.26
CA ALA A 232 0.80 -8.06 15.55
C ALA A 232 1.03 -8.25 17.06
N LEU A 233 0.58 -7.30 17.89
CA LEU A 233 0.69 -7.40 19.35
C LEU A 233 -0.26 -8.44 19.95
N LEU A 234 -1.46 -8.61 19.39
CA LEU A 234 -2.35 -9.73 19.74
C LEU A 234 -1.69 -11.08 19.42
N SER A 235 -1.09 -11.21 18.23
CA SER A 235 -0.34 -12.40 17.82
C SER A 235 0.81 -12.69 18.79
N PHE A 236 1.53 -11.67 19.26
CA PHE A 236 2.58 -11.81 20.27
C PHE A 236 2.03 -12.37 21.58
N ILE A 237 0.93 -11.81 22.09
CA ILE A 237 0.28 -12.28 23.32
C ILE A 237 -0.09 -13.77 23.18
N ASP A 238 -0.67 -14.16 22.04
CA ASP A 238 -1.10 -15.54 21.76
C ASP A 238 0.07 -16.54 21.68
N THR A 239 1.30 -16.08 21.41
CA THR A 239 2.47 -16.97 21.43
C THR A 239 2.79 -17.51 22.84
N GLY A 240 2.39 -16.78 23.89
CA GLY A 240 2.77 -17.08 25.27
C GLY A 240 4.25 -16.88 25.59
N LEU A 241 5.04 -16.24 24.71
CA LEU A 241 6.47 -16.02 24.93
C LEU A 241 6.78 -14.80 25.80
N GLY A 242 5.88 -13.81 25.83
CA GLY A 242 6.04 -12.59 26.63
C GLY A 242 5.98 -12.86 28.13
N THR A 243 6.74 -12.08 28.90
CA THR A 243 6.58 -12.04 30.37
C THR A 243 5.21 -11.45 30.74
N PRO A 244 4.74 -11.64 31.99
CA PRO A 244 3.49 -11.00 32.44
C PRO A 244 3.50 -9.46 32.28
N GLU A 245 4.66 -8.82 32.39
CA GLU A 245 4.80 -7.38 32.16
C GLU A 245 4.73 -7.01 30.67
N ASP A 246 5.34 -7.81 29.80
CA ASP A 246 5.23 -7.62 28.35
C ASP A 246 3.77 -7.71 27.89
N VAL A 247 3.02 -8.69 28.40
CA VAL A 247 1.59 -8.88 28.08
C VAL A 247 0.75 -7.70 28.59
N ARG A 248 1.00 -7.22 29.82
CA ARG A 248 0.32 -6.02 30.34
C ARG A 248 0.63 -4.79 29.49
N THR A 249 1.90 -4.60 29.14
CA THR A 249 2.35 -3.47 28.30
C THR A 249 1.72 -3.52 26.92
N ALA A 250 1.75 -4.68 26.26
CA ALA A 250 1.14 -4.88 24.95
C ALA A 250 -0.38 -4.59 24.98
N ARG A 251 -1.10 -5.08 26.00
CA ARG A 251 -2.55 -4.80 26.16
C ARG A 251 -2.85 -3.32 26.33
N ARG A 252 -2.04 -2.58 27.11
CA ARG A 252 -2.18 -1.13 27.24
C ARG A 252 -1.96 -0.43 25.90
N ILE A 253 -0.91 -0.80 25.18
CA ILE A 253 -0.61 -0.23 23.85
C ILE A 253 -1.74 -0.50 22.86
N ILE A 254 -2.28 -1.73 22.85
CA ILE A 254 -3.43 -2.10 22.03
C ILE A 254 -4.63 -1.19 22.35
N ALA A 255 -4.95 -0.98 23.63
CA ALA A 255 -6.06 -0.11 24.03
C ALA A 255 -5.85 1.34 23.53
N ASP A 256 -4.66 1.90 23.69
CA ASP A 256 -4.31 3.25 23.20
C ASP A 256 -4.40 3.36 21.66
N MET A 257 -4.02 2.30 20.94
CA MET A 257 -4.15 2.23 19.48
C MET A 257 -5.61 2.10 19.04
N VAL A 258 -6.43 1.32 19.76
CA VAL A 258 -7.86 1.20 19.50
C VAL A 258 -8.55 2.55 19.68
N GLU A 259 -8.31 3.24 20.80
CA GLU A 259 -8.83 4.59 21.05
C GLU A 259 -8.44 5.56 19.91
N PHE A 260 -7.18 5.51 19.49
CA PHE A 260 -6.72 6.32 18.37
C PHE A 260 -7.44 6.00 17.05
N CYS A 261 -7.61 4.71 16.74
CA CYS A 261 -8.25 4.28 15.50
C CYS A 261 -9.72 4.68 15.48
N ILE A 262 -10.49 4.39 16.53
CA ILE A 262 -11.96 4.49 16.46
C ILE A 262 -12.54 5.73 17.13
N GLN A 263 -11.76 6.51 17.89
CA GLN A 263 -12.24 7.76 18.50
C GLN A 263 -11.52 8.98 17.92
N ILE A 264 -10.19 9.00 17.97
CA ILE A 264 -9.41 10.17 17.51
C ILE A 264 -9.49 10.33 15.99
N SER A 265 -9.49 9.21 15.26
CA SER A 265 -9.51 9.20 13.79
C SER A 265 -10.92 9.09 13.21
N ARG A 266 -11.96 9.18 14.06
CA ARG A 266 -13.37 9.13 13.64
C ARG A 266 -13.76 10.40 12.91
N GLU A 267 -14.42 10.25 11.78
CA GLU A 267 -15.03 11.31 11.00
C GLU A 267 -16.48 10.93 10.71
N HIS A 268 -17.41 11.88 10.87
CA HIS A 268 -18.79 11.68 10.47
C HIS A 268 -18.92 12.00 8.98
N VAL A 269 -19.66 11.23 8.20
CA VAL A 269 -19.90 11.45 6.76
C VAL A 269 -21.35 11.13 6.40
N ARG A 270 -21.76 11.45 5.17
CA ARG A 270 -23.08 11.10 4.65
C ARG A 270 -22.98 10.05 3.55
N SER A 271 -23.88 9.07 3.57
CA SER A 271 -24.08 8.13 2.47
C SER A 271 -24.72 8.83 1.26
N ALA A 272 -24.78 8.13 0.12
CA ALA A 272 -25.46 8.63 -1.09
C ALA A 272 -26.95 8.95 -0.83
N ASP A 273 -27.60 8.22 0.07
CA ASP A 273 -28.99 8.41 0.46
C ASP A 273 -29.17 9.47 1.55
N GLY A 274 -28.08 10.11 1.99
CA GLY A 274 -28.07 11.21 2.96
C GLY A 274 -28.04 10.77 4.43
N GLU A 275 -27.96 9.46 4.70
CA GLU A 275 -27.85 8.90 6.05
C GLU A 275 -26.45 9.14 6.63
N GLY A 276 -26.36 9.40 7.93
CA GLY A 276 -25.09 9.70 8.60
C GLY A 276 -24.36 8.44 9.04
N PHE A 277 -23.07 8.36 8.77
CA PHE A 277 -22.19 7.25 9.19
C PHE A 277 -20.92 7.80 9.83
N ASP A 278 -20.44 7.11 10.86
CA ASP A 278 -19.09 7.32 11.39
C ASP A 278 -18.11 6.41 10.65
N VAL A 279 -17.06 7.01 10.07
CA VAL A 279 -15.97 6.35 9.33
C VAL A 279 -14.62 6.76 9.89
N ILE A 280 -13.54 6.13 9.44
CA ILE A 280 -12.20 6.38 9.97
C ILE A 280 -11.31 7.02 8.91
N THR A 281 -10.73 8.18 9.24
CA THR A 281 -9.74 8.83 8.39
C THR A 281 -8.35 8.25 8.67
N ALA A 282 -7.60 7.85 7.64
CA ALA A 282 -6.27 7.29 7.82
C ALA A 282 -5.34 8.24 8.57
N LEU A 283 -5.38 9.53 8.24
CA LEU A 283 -4.56 10.55 8.89
C LEU A 283 -5.45 11.52 9.65
N ALA A 284 -5.64 11.23 10.94
CA ALA A 284 -6.35 12.08 11.88
C ALA A 284 -5.90 13.55 11.81
N PRO A 285 -6.74 14.52 12.19
CA PRO A 285 -6.36 15.93 12.19
C PRO A 285 -5.09 16.22 13.02
N PRO A 286 -4.28 17.24 12.68
CA PRO A 286 -3.14 17.64 13.51
C PRO A 286 -3.54 17.88 14.98
N PRO A 287 -2.69 17.51 15.96
CA PRO A 287 -1.29 17.08 15.83
C PRO A 287 -1.09 15.56 15.66
N HIS A 288 -2.17 14.79 15.52
CA HIS A 288 -2.20 13.34 15.64
C HIS A 288 -1.39 12.54 14.61
N PRO A 289 -1.18 12.99 13.36
CA PRO A 289 -0.35 12.27 12.39
C PRO A 289 1.15 12.24 12.72
N ARG A 290 1.60 13.04 13.71
CA ARG A 290 3.00 13.11 14.17
C ARG A 290 4.03 13.33 13.03
N PHE A 291 3.66 14.08 11.99
CA PHE A 291 4.59 14.45 10.92
C PHE A 291 5.82 15.18 11.46
N SER A 292 6.98 14.96 10.83
CA SER A 292 8.13 15.81 11.10
C SER A 292 7.83 17.27 10.73
N ARG A 293 8.33 18.23 11.51
CA ARG A 293 8.08 19.68 11.31
C ARG A 293 8.43 20.17 9.90
N PHE A 294 9.46 19.58 9.29
CA PHE A 294 9.87 19.88 7.93
C PHE A 294 8.79 19.46 6.92
N PHE A 295 8.21 18.27 7.11
CA PHE A 295 7.18 17.75 6.20
C PHE A 295 5.85 18.47 6.34
N THR A 296 5.40 18.84 7.54
CA THR A 296 4.14 19.59 7.70
C THR A 296 4.10 20.84 6.81
N LYS A 297 5.23 21.56 6.73
CA LYS A 297 5.37 22.77 5.89
C LYS A 297 5.45 22.46 4.39
N ILE A 298 6.09 21.35 3.99
CA ILE A 298 6.22 20.97 2.58
C ILE A 298 4.91 20.41 2.04
N LYS A 299 4.25 19.58 2.83
CA LYS A 299 3.04 18.84 2.47
C LYS A 299 1.88 19.75 2.08
N GLN A 300 1.57 20.75 2.91
CA GLN A 300 0.58 21.78 2.57
C GLN A 300 0.96 22.56 1.30
N LYS A 301 2.26 22.76 1.07
CA LYS A 301 2.76 23.48 -0.10
C LYS A 301 2.69 22.67 -1.40
N LEU A 302 2.68 21.33 -1.31
CA LEU A 302 2.64 20.38 -2.43
C LEU A 302 1.22 19.87 -2.73
N GLY A 303 0.20 20.39 -2.06
CA GLY A 303 -1.20 20.04 -2.32
C GLY A 303 -1.62 18.65 -1.82
N PHE A 304 -0.84 18.07 -0.91
CA PHE A 304 -1.13 16.81 -0.19
C PHE A 304 -1.72 17.09 1.21
N GLY A 305 -2.45 18.19 1.36
CA GLY A 305 -2.91 18.69 2.67
C GLY A 305 -4.28 18.16 3.11
N VAL A 306 -5.08 17.66 2.16
CA VAL A 306 -6.43 17.12 2.41
C VAL A 306 -6.33 15.62 2.64
N TYR A 307 -6.93 15.16 3.73
CA TYR A 307 -7.10 13.76 4.09
C TYR A 307 -8.58 13.47 4.06
N VAL A 308 -8.95 12.42 3.35
CA VAL A 308 -10.31 11.92 3.33
C VAL A 308 -10.30 10.50 3.89
N PRO A 309 -11.42 10.05 4.47
CA PRO A 309 -11.56 8.66 4.86
C PRO A 309 -11.46 7.71 3.66
N ASP A 310 -11.14 6.47 3.95
CA ASP A 310 -11.08 5.38 2.98
C ASP A 310 -11.69 4.11 3.57
N CYS A 311 -12.14 3.23 2.68
CA CYS A 311 -12.91 2.04 3.04
C CYS A 311 -12.06 1.01 3.80
N ASP A 312 -10.78 0.82 3.43
CA ASP A 312 -9.85 -0.09 4.09
C ASP A 312 -9.48 0.36 5.50
N THR A 313 -9.13 1.63 5.71
CA THR A 313 -8.83 2.14 7.06
C THR A 313 -10.02 1.93 7.97
N THR A 314 -11.22 2.27 7.49
CA THR A 314 -12.46 2.09 8.25
C THR A 314 -12.68 0.62 8.59
N ALA A 315 -12.56 -0.29 7.62
CA ALA A 315 -12.75 -1.72 7.84
C ALA A 315 -11.70 -2.31 8.80
N CYS A 316 -10.42 -2.00 8.57
CA CYS A 316 -9.29 -2.47 9.38
C CYS A 316 -9.40 -1.99 10.83
N ALA A 317 -9.70 -0.71 11.04
CA ALA A 317 -9.83 -0.13 12.38
C ALA A 317 -10.94 -0.80 13.20
N ILE A 318 -12.09 -1.03 12.58
CA ILE A 318 -13.25 -1.69 13.22
C ILE A 318 -12.99 -3.18 13.43
N SER A 319 -12.33 -3.85 12.48
CA SER A 319 -11.87 -5.23 12.64
C SER A 319 -10.91 -5.38 13.81
N ALA A 320 -9.88 -4.52 13.89
CA ALA A 320 -8.90 -4.53 14.97
C ALA A 320 -9.53 -4.22 16.33
N ALA A 321 -10.44 -3.24 16.40
CA ALA A 321 -11.19 -2.93 17.62
C ALA A 321 -12.08 -4.09 18.06
N THR A 322 -12.70 -4.81 17.12
CA THR A 322 -13.48 -6.03 17.41
C THR A 322 -12.59 -7.12 18.00
N GLN A 323 -11.42 -7.36 17.41
CA GLN A 323 -10.44 -8.34 17.90
C GLN A 323 -9.89 -7.99 19.28
N ALA A 324 -9.71 -6.70 19.56
CA ALA A 324 -9.29 -6.19 20.85
C ALA A 324 -10.41 -6.20 21.91
N ASN A 325 -11.61 -6.68 21.58
CA ASN A 325 -12.79 -6.68 22.44
C ASN A 325 -13.21 -5.28 22.91
N SER A 326 -13.09 -4.28 22.03
CA SER A 326 -13.63 -2.94 22.29
C SER A 326 -15.15 -2.99 22.49
N THR A 327 -15.65 -2.11 23.35
CA THR A 327 -17.08 -1.92 23.62
C THR A 327 -17.60 -0.59 23.07
N ASP A 328 -16.84 0.07 22.19
CA ASP A 328 -17.23 1.34 21.61
C ASP A 328 -18.51 1.18 20.73
N PRO A 329 -19.52 2.06 20.87
CA PRO A 329 -20.76 1.98 20.11
C PRO A 329 -20.61 2.01 18.58
N ILE A 330 -19.48 2.52 18.05
CA ILE A 330 -19.23 2.49 16.60
C ILE A 330 -19.28 1.08 16.02
N LEU A 331 -18.98 0.05 16.83
CA LEU A 331 -19.04 -1.34 16.40
C LEU A 331 -20.47 -1.81 16.09
N ASP A 332 -21.50 -1.16 16.66
CA ASP A 332 -22.90 -1.50 16.41
C ASP A 332 -23.42 -0.90 15.09
N GLN A 333 -22.65 -0.01 14.46
CA GLN A 333 -22.97 0.55 13.15
C GLN A 333 -22.69 -0.49 12.05
N PRO A 334 -23.71 -0.95 11.29
CA PRO A 334 -23.53 -1.92 10.22
C PRO A 334 -22.90 -1.25 9.00
N LEU A 335 -21.57 -1.16 8.98
CA LEU A 335 -20.82 -0.51 7.89
C LEU A 335 -21.09 -1.11 6.51
N ILE A 336 -21.56 -2.35 6.43
CA ILE A 336 -21.96 -2.96 5.16
C ILE A 336 -23.10 -2.20 4.46
N ASP A 337 -23.97 -1.51 5.21
CA ASP A 337 -25.00 -0.64 4.64
C ASP A 337 -24.37 0.59 3.97
N PHE A 338 -23.33 1.15 4.58
CA PHE A 338 -22.56 2.24 4.00
C PHE A 338 -21.78 1.80 2.76
N TYR A 339 -21.06 0.67 2.84
CA TYR A 339 -20.29 0.14 1.72
C TYR A 339 -21.15 -0.23 0.51
N ALA A 340 -22.43 -0.58 0.71
CA ALA A 340 -23.34 -0.83 -0.41
C ALA A 340 -23.46 0.36 -1.38
N GLY A 341 -23.31 1.60 -0.89
CA GLY A 341 -23.30 2.81 -1.72
C GLY A 341 -22.01 3.01 -2.53
N TYR A 342 -20.92 2.35 -2.11
CA TYR A 342 -19.61 2.37 -2.76
C TYR A 342 -19.34 1.09 -3.58
N GLN A 343 -20.30 0.17 -3.64
CA GLN A 343 -20.20 -1.06 -4.41
C GLN A 343 -20.49 -0.81 -5.89
N VAL A 344 -19.56 -1.21 -6.76
CA VAL A 344 -19.70 -1.10 -8.21
C VAL A 344 -20.74 -2.11 -8.72
N ARG A 345 -21.60 -1.62 -9.60
CA ARG A 345 -22.65 -2.37 -10.31
C ARG A 345 -22.58 -2.01 -11.78
N ALA A 346 -22.29 -2.99 -12.62
CA ALA A 346 -22.13 -2.79 -14.06
C ALA A 346 -23.35 -2.05 -14.66
N GLY A 347 -23.12 -0.96 -15.40
CA GLY A 347 -24.15 -0.15 -16.04
C GLY A 347 -25.01 0.74 -15.12
N ALA A 348 -25.00 0.55 -13.79
CA ALA A 348 -25.84 1.31 -12.87
C ALA A 348 -25.09 2.47 -12.18
N ASN A 349 -23.87 2.22 -11.71
CA ASN A 349 -23.02 3.21 -11.04
C ASN A 349 -21.54 3.06 -11.45
N GLU A 350 -21.29 2.60 -12.68
CA GLU A 350 -19.97 2.56 -13.32
C GLU A 350 -19.12 3.85 -13.18
N PRO A 351 -19.69 5.08 -13.12
CA PRO A 351 -18.94 6.30 -12.85
C PRO A 351 -18.27 6.38 -11.46
N LEU A 352 -18.49 5.41 -10.56
CA LEU A 352 -17.81 5.36 -9.27
C LEU A 352 -16.30 5.21 -9.41
N VAL A 353 -15.81 4.45 -10.40
CA VAL A 353 -14.37 4.31 -10.65
C VAL A 353 -13.91 5.39 -11.63
N THR A 354 -13.45 6.52 -11.12
CA THR A 354 -12.99 7.63 -11.97
C THR A 354 -11.54 7.49 -12.42
N VAL A 355 -10.73 6.69 -11.70
CA VAL A 355 -9.30 6.46 -11.97
C VAL A 355 -9.02 4.96 -12.23
N PRO A 356 -9.39 4.42 -13.42
CA PRO A 356 -9.29 2.99 -13.75
C PRO A 356 -7.86 2.54 -14.10
N LEU A 357 -6.97 2.52 -13.12
CA LEU A 357 -5.56 2.14 -13.31
C LEU A 357 -5.36 0.64 -13.57
N ASN A 358 -6.31 -0.19 -13.14
CA ASN A 358 -6.32 -1.64 -13.23
C ASN A 358 -7.53 -2.16 -14.04
N ASP A 359 -7.83 -1.51 -15.16
CA ASP A 359 -8.98 -1.80 -16.04
C ASP A 359 -9.04 -3.22 -16.65
N ALA A 360 -8.04 -4.06 -16.38
CA ALA A 360 -8.03 -5.46 -16.76
C ALA A 360 -8.88 -6.35 -15.83
N ILE A 361 -9.34 -5.83 -14.69
CA ILE A 361 -10.21 -6.57 -13.77
C ILE A 361 -11.68 -6.18 -13.95
N ASP A 362 -12.58 -7.14 -13.72
CA ASP A 362 -14.01 -6.87 -13.65
C ASP A 362 -14.37 -6.29 -12.28
N TYR A 363 -14.76 -5.02 -12.25
CA TYR A 363 -15.08 -4.29 -11.02
C TYR A 363 -16.43 -4.66 -10.41
N ASP A 364 -17.33 -5.34 -11.13
CA ASP A 364 -18.67 -5.61 -10.61
C ASP A 364 -18.62 -6.29 -9.24
N GLY A 365 -19.38 -5.78 -8.28
CA GLY A 365 -19.45 -6.29 -6.90
C GLY A 365 -18.33 -5.81 -5.97
N GLY A 366 -17.25 -5.22 -6.48
CA GLY A 366 -16.19 -4.64 -5.65
C GLY A 366 -16.54 -3.27 -5.07
N ILE A 367 -15.87 -2.88 -3.99
CA ILE A 367 -15.97 -1.61 -3.27
C ILE A 367 -14.82 -0.71 -3.68
N VAL A 368 -15.12 0.54 -4.04
CA VAL A 368 -14.10 1.57 -4.35
C VAL A 368 -13.41 2.09 -3.09
N THR A 369 -12.21 2.64 -3.22
CA THR A 369 -11.31 2.96 -2.09
C THR A 369 -11.75 4.15 -1.25
N TRP A 370 -12.01 5.29 -1.90
CA TRP A 370 -12.09 6.58 -1.22
C TRP A 370 -13.52 6.94 -0.81
N ILE A 371 -13.66 7.52 0.37
CA ILE A 371 -14.92 8.04 0.94
C ILE A 371 -14.92 9.56 0.86
N ASP A 372 -16.10 10.14 0.61
CA ASP A 372 -16.28 11.58 0.61
C ASP A 372 -16.17 12.17 2.01
N SER A 373 -15.40 13.25 2.16
CA SER A 373 -15.46 14.01 3.41
C SER A 373 -16.81 14.70 3.59
N LEU A 374 -17.13 15.16 4.81
CA LEU A 374 -18.33 15.97 5.09
C LEU A 374 -18.48 17.19 4.18
N ALA A 375 -17.36 17.75 3.71
CA ALA A 375 -17.34 18.89 2.78
C ALA A 375 -17.50 18.46 1.31
N GLY A 376 -17.69 17.16 1.03
CA GLY A 376 -17.74 16.58 -0.32
C GLY A 376 -16.40 16.62 -1.05
N GLU A 377 -15.28 16.81 -0.34
CA GLU A 377 -13.97 16.91 -0.97
C GLU A 377 -13.53 15.52 -1.45
N ARG A 378 -13.28 15.37 -2.77
CA ARG A 378 -12.77 14.13 -3.38
C ARG A 378 -11.45 14.36 -4.11
N PRO A 379 -10.35 14.76 -3.45
CA PRO A 379 -9.15 15.20 -4.17
C PRO A 379 -8.58 14.14 -5.13
N PHE A 380 -8.79 12.86 -4.85
CA PHE A 380 -8.16 11.72 -5.53
C PHE A 380 -9.04 11.04 -6.59
N GLY A 381 -10.25 11.56 -6.88
CA GLY A 381 -11.21 10.74 -7.65
C GLY A 381 -11.55 9.46 -6.88
N ASN A 382 -11.84 8.36 -7.58
CA ASN A 382 -11.92 7.05 -6.96
C ASN A 382 -11.34 5.94 -7.84
N ASP A 383 -10.79 4.93 -7.18
CA ASP A 383 -10.21 3.73 -7.77
C ASP A 383 -10.66 2.50 -6.97
N LEU A 384 -10.27 1.31 -7.42
CA LEU A 384 -10.60 0.06 -6.76
C LEU A 384 -9.35 -0.79 -6.67
N ASP A 385 -8.96 -1.17 -5.45
CA ASP A 385 -7.95 -2.19 -5.22
C ASP A 385 -8.61 -3.49 -4.68
N PRO A 386 -8.32 -4.66 -5.29
CA PRO A 386 -8.89 -5.90 -4.81
C PRO A 386 -8.52 -6.25 -3.36
N THR A 387 -7.32 -5.90 -2.90
CA THR A 387 -6.85 -6.27 -1.56
C THR A 387 -7.64 -5.56 -0.47
N LEU A 388 -8.05 -4.30 -0.68
CA LEU A 388 -8.91 -3.54 0.23
C LEU A 388 -10.27 -4.21 0.49
N ASN A 389 -10.82 -4.86 -0.54
CA ASN A 389 -12.10 -5.53 -0.43
C ASN A 389 -12.07 -6.73 0.54
N LEU A 390 -10.88 -7.32 0.76
CA LEU A 390 -10.69 -8.37 1.75
C LEU A 390 -10.87 -7.86 3.19
N ASP A 391 -10.47 -6.61 3.47
CA ASP A 391 -10.66 -6.01 4.79
C ASP A 391 -12.15 -5.73 5.05
N VAL A 392 -12.90 -5.31 4.01
CA VAL A 392 -14.37 -5.16 4.08
C VAL A 392 -15.06 -6.51 4.36
N LEU A 393 -14.63 -7.58 3.69
CA LEU A 393 -15.14 -8.93 3.97
C LEU A 393 -14.77 -9.38 5.39
N GLU A 394 -13.53 -9.17 5.82
CA GLU A 394 -13.06 -9.57 7.14
C GLU A 394 -13.88 -8.91 8.26
N VAL A 395 -14.04 -7.58 8.21
CA VAL A 395 -14.80 -6.85 9.24
C VAL A 395 -16.28 -7.30 9.26
N SER A 396 -16.84 -7.59 8.08
CA SER A 396 -18.19 -8.11 7.94
C SER A 396 -18.34 -9.47 8.59
N PHE A 397 -17.39 -10.39 8.39
CA PHE A 397 -17.43 -11.71 9.03
C PHE A 397 -17.28 -11.62 10.55
N ARG A 398 -16.33 -10.81 11.04
CA ARG A 398 -16.13 -10.64 12.49
C ARG A 398 -17.33 -10.02 13.20
N ASN A 399 -18.14 -9.22 12.48
CA ASN A 399 -19.34 -8.59 13.01
C ASN A 399 -20.63 -9.21 12.47
N CYS A 400 -20.59 -10.40 11.85
CA CYS A 400 -21.71 -10.97 11.10
C CYS A 400 -23.01 -11.02 11.90
N ALA A 401 -22.96 -11.55 13.12
CA ALA A 401 -24.12 -11.63 14.02
C ALA A 401 -24.52 -10.25 14.56
N ARG A 402 -23.55 -9.41 14.96
CA ARG A 402 -23.81 -8.05 15.46
C ARG A 402 -24.54 -7.20 14.43
N TRP A 403 -24.13 -7.30 13.17
CA TRP A 403 -24.69 -6.55 12.05
C TRP A 403 -25.82 -7.28 11.34
N LYS A 404 -26.25 -8.45 11.83
CA LYS A 404 -27.35 -9.23 11.26
C LYS A 404 -27.20 -9.43 9.74
N ILE A 405 -26.00 -9.79 9.29
CA ILE A 405 -25.68 -9.85 7.86
C ILE A 405 -26.54 -10.88 7.15
N VAL A 406 -26.68 -12.08 7.73
CA VAL A 406 -27.45 -13.18 7.12
C VAL A 406 -28.94 -12.90 7.17
N GLU A 407 -29.42 -12.30 8.25
CA GLU A 407 -30.82 -12.03 8.51
C GLU A 407 -31.36 -10.83 7.70
N THR A 408 -30.47 -9.98 7.18
CA THR A 408 -30.84 -8.79 6.41
C THR A 408 -30.51 -9.02 4.93
N PRO A 409 -31.50 -9.26 4.05
CA PRO A 409 -31.25 -9.69 2.67
C PRO A 409 -30.34 -8.77 1.86
N SER A 410 -30.45 -7.45 2.03
CA SER A 410 -29.60 -6.47 1.35
C SER A 410 -28.13 -6.57 1.79
N ARG A 411 -27.86 -6.80 3.09
CA ARG A 411 -26.51 -6.94 3.62
C ARG A 411 -25.85 -8.22 3.12
N LEU A 412 -26.60 -9.33 3.15
CA LEU A 412 -26.15 -10.61 2.61
C LEU A 412 -25.80 -10.50 1.12
N GLU A 413 -26.65 -9.82 0.34
CA GLU A 413 -26.42 -9.60 -1.09
C GLU A 413 -25.16 -8.77 -1.34
N THR A 414 -24.96 -7.67 -0.60
CA THR A 414 -23.74 -6.84 -0.71
C THR A 414 -22.48 -7.69 -0.47
N VAL A 415 -22.46 -8.50 0.60
CA VAL A 415 -21.33 -9.39 0.92
C VAL A 415 -21.10 -10.42 -0.18
N ARG A 416 -22.16 -11.10 -0.65
CA ARG A 416 -22.06 -12.12 -1.72
C ARG A 416 -21.48 -11.56 -3.01
N ARG A 417 -21.83 -10.33 -3.38
CA ARG A 417 -21.27 -9.66 -4.56
C ARG A 417 -19.77 -9.40 -4.43
N ILE A 418 -19.27 -9.06 -3.23
CA ILE A 418 -17.83 -8.92 -3.00
C ILE A 418 -17.13 -10.28 -3.10
N VAL A 419 -17.74 -11.35 -2.58
CA VAL A 419 -17.21 -12.72 -2.72
C VAL A 419 -17.10 -13.12 -4.19
N GLU A 420 -18.12 -12.83 -4.98
CA GLU A 420 -18.15 -13.14 -6.41
C GLU A 420 -17.16 -12.28 -7.22
N PHE A 421 -16.94 -11.01 -6.84
CA PHE A 421 -15.84 -10.19 -7.37
C PHE A 421 -14.48 -10.88 -7.20
N HIS A 422 -14.19 -11.38 -5.99
CA HIS A 422 -12.95 -12.11 -5.72
C HIS A 422 -12.88 -13.46 -6.47
N ARG A 423 -14.01 -14.15 -6.65
CA ARG A 423 -14.08 -15.37 -7.47
C ARG A 423 -13.58 -15.09 -8.88
N ARG A 424 -14.10 -14.04 -9.53
CA ARG A 424 -13.70 -13.65 -10.90
C ARG A 424 -12.24 -13.24 -10.97
N LEU A 425 -11.76 -12.43 -10.03
CA LEU A 425 -10.36 -12.02 -9.94
C LEU A 425 -9.40 -13.21 -9.86
N VAL A 426 -9.75 -14.22 -9.06
CA VAL A 426 -8.90 -15.41 -8.88
C VAL A 426 -9.04 -16.39 -10.04
N ALA A 427 -10.24 -16.53 -10.60
CA ALA A 427 -10.49 -17.38 -11.76
C ALA A 427 -9.72 -16.92 -13.00
N SER A 428 -9.59 -15.61 -13.21
CA SER A 428 -8.80 -15.02 -14.31
C SER A 428 -7.29 -15.05 -14.07
N GLY A 429 -6.84 -15.31 -12.84
CA GLY A 429 -5.43 -15.21 -12.43
C GLY A 429 -4.97 -13.78 -12.14
N ALA A 430 -5.85 -12.78 -12.26
CA ALA A 430 -5.51 -11.37 -12.07
C ALA A 430 -5.02 -11.03 -10.65
N PHE A 431 -5.39 -11.82 -9.63
CA PHE A 431 -4.89 -11.66 -8.25
C PHE A 431 -3.36 -11.78 -8.11
N ALA A 432 -2.70 -12.44 -9.07
CA ALA A 432 -1.24 -12.61 -9.10
C ALA A 432 -0.54 -11.57 -9.99
N ASP A 433 -1.29 -10.73 -10.70
CA ASP A 433 -0.76 -9.71 -11.60
C ASP A 433 -0.55 -8.38 -10.85
N PRO A 434 0.69 -7.86 -10.72
CA PRO A 434 0.96 -6.56 -10.10
C PRO A 434 0.17 -5.38 -10.71
N LYS A 435 -0.27 -5.48 -11.97
CA LYS A 435 -1.07 -4.46 -12.64
C LYS A 435 -2.46 -4.35 -12.02
N SER A 436 -3.03 -5.45 -11.56
CA SER A 436 -4.37 -5.53 -10.94
C SER A 436 -4.48 -4.80 -9.62
N HIS A 437 -3.36 -4.51 -8.96
CA HIS A 437 -3.32 -3.85 -7.66
C HIS A 437 -2.83 -2.41 -7.79
N VAL A 438 -3.50 -1.49 -7.10
CA VAL A 438 -3.23 -0.04 -7.10
C VAL A 438 -2.36 0.38 -5.91
N TYR A 439 -2.54 -0.28 -4.77
CA TYR A 439 -1.90 0.05 -3.49
C TYR A 439 -1.06 -1.08 -2.92
N TYR A 440 -1.32 -2.33 -3.29
CA TYR A 440 -0.67 -3.49 -2.66
C TYR A 440 0.07 -4.35 -3.67
N LEU A 441 0.97 -5.18 -3.17
CA LEU A 441 1.57 -6.26 -3.95
C LEU A 441 0.63 -7.49 -3.98
N PRO A 442 0.69 -8.33 -5.02
CA PRO A 442 -0.03 -9.61 -5.03
C PRO A 442 0.23 -10.50 -3.80
N GLU A 443 1.43 -10.45 -3.25
CA GLU A 443 1.82 -11.21 -2.06
C GLU A 443 1.05 -10.76 -0.81
N LEU A 444 0.72 -9.46 -0.72
CA LEU A 444 -0.12 -8.92 0.34
C LEU A 444 -1.57 -9.35 0.19
N TYR A 445 -2.09 -9.41 -1.04
CA TYR A 445 -3.40 -10.00 -1.29
C TYR A 445 -3.47 -11.43 -0.74
N CYS A 446 -2.42 -12.24 -0.94
CA CYS A 446 -2.37 -13.61 -0.43
C CYS A 446 -2.40 -13.67 1.11
N ALA A 447 -1.62 -12.81 1.78
CA ALA A 447 -1.60 -12.72 3.24
C ALA A 447 -2.94 -12.23 3.81
N TYR A 448 -3.55 -11.22 3.19
CA TYR A 448 -4.83 -10.64 3.60
C TYR A 448 -5.99 -11.60 3.33
N PHE A 449 -5.94 -12.34 2.23
CA PHE A 449 -6.92 -13.38 1.96
C PHE A 449 -6.85 -14.46 3.04
N GLY A 450 -5.64 -14.81 3.51
CA GLY A 450 -5.46 -15.66 4.69
C GLY A 450 -6.17 -15.11 5.94
N ARG A 451 -5.96 -13.84 6.28
CA ARG A 451 -6.63 -13.17 7.42
C ARG A 451 -8.16 -13.24 7.29
N CYS A 452 -8.68 -12.86 6.14
CA CYS A 452 -10.10 -12.89 5.80
C CYS A 452 -10.68 -14.31 5.86
N TYR A 453 -9.95 -15.31 5.33
CA TYR A 453 -10.34 -16.72 5.33
C TYR A 453 -10.48 -17.26 6.76
N VAL A 454 -9.58 -16.90 7.69
CA VAL A 454 -9.72 -17.29 9.09
C VAL A 454 -10.97 -16.69 9.73
N ALA A 455 -11.27 -15.41 9.46
CA ALA A 455 -12.50 -14.78 9.93
C ALA A 455 -13.75 -15.48 9.38
N PHE A 456 -13.76 -15.84 8.10
CA PHE A 456 -14.83 -16.62 7.49
C PHE A 456 -14.97 -18.01 8.12
N ARG A 457 -13.86 -18.72 8.35
CA ARG A 457 -13.86 -20.07 8.93
C ARG A 457 -14.35 -20.11 10.37
N ALA A 458 -14.24 -19.01 11.10
CA ALA A 458 -14.74 -18.87 12.47
C ALA A 458 -16.27 -18.77 12.55
N LEU A 459 -16.96 -18.51 11.43
CA LEU A 459 -18.43 -18.52 11.36
C LEU A 459 -18.97 -19.95 11.46
N ASP A 460 -20.21 -20.07 11.95
CA ASP A 460 -20.93 -21.35 11.96
C ASP A 460 -21.26 -21.83 10.54
N GLU A 461 -21.54 -23.13 10.39
CA GLU A 461 -21.76 -23.75 9.08
C GLU A 461 -22.98 -23.21 8.33
N ALA A 462 -24.05 -22.80 9.02
CA ALA A 462 -25.24 -22.26 8.38
C ALA A 462 -24.94 -20.87 7.80
N THR A 463 -24.28 -20.01 8.59
CA THR A 463 -23.81 -18.70 8.14
C THR A 463 -22.85 -18.80 6.96
N LYS A 464 -21.88 -19.73 6.99
CA LYS A 464 -20.95 -19.94 5.87
C LYS A 464 -21.66 -20.33 4.59
N ARG A 465 -22.63 -21.25 4.65
CA ARG A 465 -23.43 -21.65 3.49
C ARG A 465 -24.32 -20.53 2.98
N ALA A 466 -24.82 -19.67 3.87
CA ALA A 466 -25.58 -18.49 3.46
C ALA A 466 -24.67 -17.51 2.70
N ILE A 467 -23.48 -17.22 3.18
CA ILE A 467 -22.57 -16.26 2.55
C ILE A 467 -21.93 -16.81 1.27
N ASP A 468 -21.47 -18.06 1.29
CA ASP A 468 -20.70 -18.68 0.20
C ASP A 468 -21.26 -20.08 -0.17
N PRO A 469 -22.43 -20.13 -0.83
CA PRO A 469 -23.06 -21.40 -1.21
C PRO A 469 -22.22 -22.23 -2.18
N ASP A 470 -21.43 -21.57 -3.03
CA ASP A 470 -20.63 -22.18 -4.10
C ASP A 470 -19.19 -22.53 -3.68
N ARG A 471 -18.88 -22.42 -2.38
CA ARG A 471 -17.56 -22.70 -1.79
C ARG A 471 -16.42 -21.93 -2.47
N THR A 472 -16.68 -20.69 -2.85
CA THR A 472 -15.73 -19.75 -3.44
C THR A 472 -14.50 -19.54 -2.55
N PHE A 473 -14.64 -19.48 -1.22
CA PHE A 473 -13.47 -19.33 -0.34
C PHE A 473 -12.52 -20.52 -0.41
N GLU A 474 -13.04 -21.75 -0.55
CA GLU A 474 -12.19 -22.93 -0.73
C GLU A 474 -11.50 -22.92 -2.11
N PHE A 475 -12.23 -22.53 -3.15
CA PHE A 475 -11.67 -22.33 -4.49
C PHE A 475 -10.53 -21.28 -4.49
N ILE A 476 -10.73 -20.13 -3.86
CA ILE A 476 -9.71 -19.08 -3.78
C ILE A 476 -8.53 -19.56 -2.93
N ARG A 477 -8.79 -20.24 -1.81
CA ARG A 477 -7.75 -20.80 -0.93
C ARG A 477 -6.80 -21.72 -1.70
N GLU A 478 -7.31 -22.63 -2.51
CA GLU A 478 -6.48 -23.55 -3.29
C GLU A 478 -5.54 -22.80 -4.25
N ARG A 479 -6.05 -21.77 -4.94
CA ARG A 479 -5.28 -20.98 -5.90
C ARG A 479 -4.24 -20.08 -5.23
N VAL A 480 -4.61 -19.45 -4.12
CA VAL A 480 -3.69 -18.62 -3.34
C VAL A 480 -2.59 -19.47 -2.71
N LEU A 481 -2.92 -20.65 -2.18
CA LEU A 481 -1.92 -21.59 -1.66
C LEU A 481 -0.95 -22.03 -2.75
N ALA A 482 -1.45 -22.41 -3.93
CA ALA A 482 -0.60 -22.80 -5.06
C ALA A 482 0.35 -21.65 -5.45
N TYR A 483 -0.14 -20.41 -5.55
CA TYR A 483 0.74 -19.25 -5.81
C TYR A 483 1.82 -19.10 -4.74
N VAL A 484 1.46 -19.17 -3.46
CA VAL A 484 2.44 -19.00 -2.38
C VAL A 484 3.48 -20.13 -2.37
N GLN A 485 3.07 -21.37 -2.63
CA GLN A 485 3.93 -22.55 -2.62
C GLN A 485 4.84 -22.64 -3.84
N ASP A 486 4.28 -22.44 -5.03
CA ASP A 486 4.95 -22.71 -6.30
C ASP A 486 5.66 -21.47 -6.88
N GLU A 487 5.19 -20.27 -6.54
CA GLU A 487 5.73 -19.02 -7.09
C GLU A 487 6.49 -18.19 -6.06
N LEU A 488 5.96 -18.02 -4.84
CA LEU A 488 6.59 -17.15 -3.83
C LEU A 488 7.74 -17.85 -3.10
N VAL A 489 7.47 -18.94 -2.38
CA VAL A 489 8.49 -19.59 -1.54
C VAL A 489 9.51 -20.42 -2.33
N ALA A 490 9.20 -20.75 -3.59
CA ALA A 490 10.10 -21.41 -4.53
C ALA A 490 11.16 -20.46 -5.15
N LYS A 491 11.08 -19.16 -4.85
CA LYS A 491 12.00 -18.13 -5.37
C LYS A 491 12.72 -17.38 -4.26
N GLU A 492 13.73 -16.62 -4.65
CA GLU A 492 14.48 -15.75 -3.73
C GLU A 492 13.53 -14.71 -3.11
N MET A 493 13.42 -14.73 -1.79
CA MET A 493 12.60 -13.81 -1.00
C MET A 493 13.48 -12.84 -0.22
N ASN A 494 12.98 -11.64 0.06
CA ASN A 494 13.44 -10.85 1.20
C ASN A 494 12.59 -11.13 2.46
N VAL A 495 12.93 -10.47 3.56
CA VAL A 495 12.29 -10.68 4.87
C VAL A 495 10.80 -10.38 4.84
N PHE A 496 10.37 -9.35 4.11
CA PHE A 496 8.96 -8.98 4.06
C PHE A 496 8.17 -9.97 3.22
N ASP A 497 8.69 -10.36 2.04
CA ASP A 497 8.10 -11.45 1.23
C ASP A 497 7.93 -12.73 2.05
N ALA A 498 8.96 -13.11 2.82
CA ALA A 498 8.94 -14.27 3.68
C ALA A 498 7.90 -14.17 4.79
N ALA A 499 7.74 -12.98 5.41
CA ALA A 499 6.69 -12.75 6.40
C ALA A 499 5.28 -12.92 5.79
N LEU A 500 5.03 -12.37 4.61
CA LEU A 500 3.76 -12.52 3.88
C LEU A 500 3.48 -13.98 3.53
N ALA A 501 4.50 -14.71 3.07
CA ALA A 501 4.39 -16.14 2.79
C ALA A 501 3.97 -16.93 4.05
N LEU A 502 4.60 -16.67 5.21
CA LEU A 502 4.25 -17.34 6.46
C LEU A 502 2.84 -17.00 6.93
N ILE A 503 2.39 -15.75 6.77
CA ILE A 503 1.02 -15.36 7.11
C ILE A 503 0.01 -16.11 6.24
N ALA A 504 0.22 -16.13 4.93
CA ALA A 504 -0.66 -16.84 4.01
C ALA A 504 -0.67 -18.36 4.29
N LEU A 505 0.50 -19.00 4.38
CA LEU A 505 0.62 -20.43 4.67
C LEU A 505 0.00 -20.79 6.02
N GLY A 506 0.25 -19.99 7.06
CA GLY A 506 -0.26 -20.21 8.41
C GLY A 506 -1.78 -20.14 8.50
N HIS A 507 -2.39 -19.13 7.87
CA HIS A 507 -3.84 -18.95 7.88
C HIS A 507 -4.59 -19.90 6.94
N LEU A 508 -3.99 -20.25 5.81
CA LEU A 508 -4.61 -21.13 4.81
C LEU A 508 -4.33 -22.62 5.07
N GLY A 509 -3.55 -22.96 6.09
CA GLY A 509 -3.22 -24.35 6.44
C GLY A 509 -2.31 -25.01 5.40
N GLY A 510 -1.27 -24.30 4.96
CA GLY A 510 -0.22 -24.85 4.11
C GLY A 510 0.62 -25.91 4.83
N GLU A 511 1.29 -26.76 4.07
CA GLU A 511 2.16 -27.80 4.65
C GLU A 511 3.44 -27.22 5.23
N LEU A 512 3.90 -27.74 6.38
CA LEU A 512 5.09 -27.24 7.08
C LEU A 512 6.37 -27.23 6.22
N ALA A 513 6.50 -28.13 5.25
CA ALA A 513 7.65 -28.13 4.33
C ALA A 513 7.81 -26.77 3.61
N HIS A 514 6.70 -26.14 3.25
CA HIS A 514 6.66 -24.84 2.58
C HIS A 514 6.95 -23.65 3.50
N PHE A 515 6.98 -23.84 4.82
CA PHE A 515 7.38 -22.79 5.78
C PHE A 515 8.90 -22.62 5.83
N THR A 516 9.64 -23.70 5.55
CA THR A 516 11.10 -23.77 5.66
C THR A 516 11.84 -22.64 4.93
N PRO A 517 11.55 -22.34 3.65
CA PRO A 517 12.25 -21.29 2.91
C PRO A 517 12.10 -19.92 3.58
N ALA A 518 10.88 -19.57 3.98
CA ALA A 518 10.57 -18.29 4.59
C ALA A 518 11.16 -18.15 6.00
N LEU A 519 11.10 -19.21 6.81
CA LEU A 519 11.74 -19.24 8.14
C LEU A 519 13.25 -19.00 8.05
N HIS A 520 13.94 -19.71 7.14
CA HIS A 520 15.38 -19.49 6.92
C HIS A 520 15.67 -18.08 6.42
N CYS A 521 14.85 -17.53 5.52
CA CYS A 521 15.03 -16.16 5.04
C CYS A 521 15.01 -15.16 6.20
N ILE A 522 13.98 -15.23 7.06
CA ILE A 522 13.83 -14.32 8.21
C ILE A 522 14.99 -14.48 9.19
N LEU A 523 15.32 -15.71 9.59
CA LEU A 523 16.35 -15.98 10.60
C LEU A 523 17.75 -15.57 10.12
N ASN A 524 18.09 -15.82 8.86
CA ASN A 524 19.40 -15.45 8.29
C ASN A 524 19.59 -13.92 8.14
N HIS A 525 18.50 -13.15 8.17
CA HIS A 525 18.52 -11.70 8.07
C HIS A 525 18.23 -11.00 9.39
N LEU A 526 18.09 -11.73 10.50
CA LEU A 526 17.92 -11.12 11.81
C LEU A 526 19.10 -10.20 12.14
N GLY A 527 18.81 -8.93 12.45
CA GLY A 527 19.80 -7.88 12.70
C GLY A 527 20.14 -7.00 11.50
N GLU A 528 19.57 -7.26 10.31
CA GLU A 528 19.88 -6.49 9.10
C GLU A 528 19.47 -5.00 9.17
N GLY A 529 18.57 -4.65 10.10
CA GLY A 529 18.13 -3.27 10.37
C GLY A 529 19.12 -2.44 11.21
N GLY A 530 20.12 -3.10 11.81
CA GLY A 530 21.11 -2.46 12.67
C GLY A 530 20.47 -1.72 13.85
N ARG A 531 20.87 -0.46 14.08
CA ARG A 531 20.37 0.35 15.21
C ARG A 531 18.89 0.74 15.12
N ARG A 532 18.22 0.48 13.98
CA ARG A 532 16.82 0.88 13.76
C ARG A 532 15.82 -0.20 14.15
N GLY A 533 16.26 -1.46 14.26
CA GLY A 533 15.41 -2.60 14.54
C GLY A 533 16.02 -3.89 14.01
N PRO A 534 15.36 -5.04 14.24
CA PRO A 534 15.85 -6.34 13.81
C PRO A 534 15.90 -6.46 12.28
N PHE A 535 15.04 -5.76 11.55
CA PHE A 535 14.93 -5.85 10.09
C PHE A 535 14.99 -4.48 9.42
N LYS A 536 15.28 -4.47 8.11
CA LYS A 536 15.19 -3.25 7.29
C LYS A 536 13.72 -2.89 7.08
N ALA A 537 13.50 -1.68 6.56
CA ALA A 537 12.20 -1.29 6.05
C ALA A 537 12.00 -1.83 4.63
N TYR A 538 10.86 -2.45 4.38
CA TYR A 538 10.40 -2.88 3.05
C TYR A 538 9.05 -2.22 2.72
N GLU A 539 8.70 -2.19 1.43
CA GLU A 539 7.40 -1.70 0.99
C GLU A 539 6.28 -2.61 1.47
N TRP A 540 5.32 -1.99 2.14
CA TRP A 540 4.04 -2.59 2.48
C TRP A 540 2.93 -2.03 1.59
N ASN A 541 2.98 -0.76 1.22
CA ASN A 541 2.02 -0.17 0.30
C ASN A 541 2.77 0.59 -0.81
N LYS A 542 2.29 0.42 -2.05
CA LYS A 542 2.76 1.02 -3.29
C LYS A 542 1.64 1.86 -3.94
N MET A 543 1.37 3.06 -3.44
CA MET A 543 0.35 3.93 -4.08
C MET A 543 0.81 4.38 -5.47
N LYS A 544 0.15 3.92 -6.55
CA LYS A 544 0.55 4.23 -7.95
C LYS A 544 0.51 5.72 -8.28
N THR A 545 -0.48 6.47 -7.78
CA THR A 545 -0.54 7.92 -7.96
C THR A 545 0.05 8.68 -6.77
N PRO A 546 0.82 9.76 -7.00
CA PRO A 546 1.06 10.44 -8.30
C PRO A 546 2.24 9.89 -9.13
N THR A 547 3.00 8.89 -8.67
CA THR A 547 4.13 8.29 -9.42
C THR A 547 4.46 6.87 -8.95
N ARG A 548 4.62 6.73 -7.63
CA ARG A 548 4.66 5.52 -6.78
C ARG A 548 5.09 5.99 -5.39
N ILE A 549 4.26 5.80 -4.36
CA ILE A 549 4.62 6.10 -2.96
C ILE A 549 4.85 4.79 -2.25
N LEU A 550 6.07 4.58 -1.79
CA LEU A 550 6.41 3.45 -0.93
C LEU A 550 6.09 3.80 0.50
N VAL A 551 5.36 2.94 1.18
CA VAL A 551 5.04 3.05 2.60
C VAL A 551 5.53 1.79 3.31
N GLY A 552 6.15 1.96 4.48
CA GLY A 552 6.67 0.86 5.28
C GLY A 552 7.53 1.36 6.45
N GLY A 553 8.36 0.49 7.01
CA GLY A 553 9.23 0.85 8.12
C GLY A 553 9.92 -0.37 8.73
N PRO A 554 10.98 -0.18 9.53
CA PRO A 554 11.56 -1.27 10.32
C PRO A 554 10.52 -1.88 11.24
N GLU A 555 9.71 -1.04 11.91
CA GLU A 555 8.63 -1.49 12.80
C GLU A 555 7.51 -2.21 12.03
N VAL A 556 7.12 -1.72 10.85
CA VAL A 556 6.17 -2.43 9.96
C VAL A 556 6.70 -3.82 9.64
N THR A 557 7.96 -3.93 9.23
CA THR A 557 8.57 -5.22 8.89
C THR A 557 8.60 -6.14 10.11
N SER A 558 8.97 -5.64 11.29
CA SER A 558 8.90 -6.39 12.55
C SER A 558 7.49 -6.87 12.87
N ALA A 559 6.44 -6.06 12.64
CA ALA A 559 5.06 -6.45 12.88
C ALA A 559 4.61 -7.61 11.97
N PHE A 560 4.92 -7.55 10.68
CA PHE A 560 4.60 -8.63 9.75
C PHE A 560 5.41 -9.90 10.03
N VAL A 561 6.70 -9.77 10.35
CA VAL A 561 7.53 -10.92 10.77
C VAL A 561 6.96 -11.55 12.04
N LEU A 562 6.57 -10.74 13.02
CA LEU A 562 5.96 -11.22 14.26
C LEU A 562 4.70 -12.04 14.01
N MET A 563 3.78 -11.53 13.17
CA MET A 563 2.56 -12.27 12.77
C MET A 563 2.90 -13.58 12.06
N GLY A 564 3.77 -13.54 11.06
CA GLY A 564 4.16 -14.73 10.28
C GLY A 564 4.84 -15.80 11.14
N LEU A 565 5.77 -15.41 12.02
CA LEU A 565 6.46 -16.34 12.91
C LEU A 565 5.52 -16.90 14.00
N ALA A 566 4.59 -16.11 14.52
CA ALA A 566 3.58 -16.59 15.47
C ALA A 566 2.72 -17.71 14.86
N LEU A 567 2.29 -17.53 13.60
CA LEU A 567 1.54 -18.55 12.86
C LEU A 567 2.37 -19.79 12.56
N ALA A 568 3.62 -19.61 12.11
CA ALA A 568 4.53 -20.73 11.87
C ALA A 568 4.79 -21.53 13.15
N ARG A 569 5.04 -20.85 14.26
CA ARG A 569 5.22 -21.45 15.58
C ARG A 569 4.00 -22.28 15.99
N LYS A 570 2.80 -21.72 15.84
CA LYS A 570 1.54 -22.42 16.14
C LYS A 570 1.41 -23.69 15.30
N ALA A 571 1.66 -23.61 13.99
CA ALA A 571 1.58 -24.76 13.08
C ALA A 571 2.59 -25.86 13.45
N ILE A 572 3.81 -25.49 13.85
CA ILE A 572 4.84 -26.45 14.30
C ILE A 572 4.42 -27.16 15.59
N LEU A 573 3.88 -26.41 16.57
CA LEU A 573 3.45 -26.95 17.86
C LEU A 573 2.19 -27.82 17.77
N GLN A 574 1.31 -27.56 16.80
CA GLN A 574 0.08 -28.30 16.59
C GLN A 574 0.28 -29.62 15.82
N ARG A 575 1.49 -29.88 15.33
CA ARG A 575 1.78 -31.15 14.65
C ARG A 575 1.69 -32.30 15.65
N PRO A 576 0.91 -33.37 15.38
CA PRO A 576 1.02 -34.59 16.16
C PRO A 576 2.48 -35.05 16.12
N HIS A 577 3.04 -35.40 17.28
CA HIS A 577 4.28 -36.18 17.31
C HIS A 577 3.98 -37.53 16.64
N ASN A 578 4.21 -37.63 15.34
CA ASN A 578 4.43 -38.91 14.70
C ASN A 578 5.78 -39.40 15.24
N GLY A 579 5.71 -40.23 16.27
CA GLY A 579 6.85 -40.93 16.85
C GLY A 579 7.46 -41.96 15.90
#